data_AF-A0A9W9J964-F1
#
_entry.id   AF-A0A9W9J964-F1
#
_cell.length_a   1.000
_cell.length_b   1.000
_cell.length_c   1.000
_cell.angle_alpha   90.00
_cell.angle_beta   90.00
_cell.angle_gamma   90.00
#
_symmetry.space_group_name_H-M   'P 1'
#
loop_
_entity.id
_entity.type
_entity.pdbx_description
1 polymer ?
#
loop_
_entity_poly.entity_id
_entity_poly.type
_entity_poly.pdbx_seq_one_letter_code
_entity_poly.pdbx_strand_id
1 'polypeptide(L)'
;MTLLQFLRQARQVHLQFPSGALSEPPVYVLGNPSADLDSIISAIVYSYCASTRLPSTTPCPHVPLLNLPGVPSGPELYRLRPEFVTALWLSTGFPSLTPDERFENSSESAGKVLREHIVTVADFAQSLQEHTTSKCLVADATMVDWNAMPHRVGGQKGHGSVAGLSGVSFRTVGCIDHHVDEHFVPSQDSLPANQPLIIQPGPGSCSSLITNELVRRGLWAADASSAESAQLAKLALAAILIDTSNLTAEGKVTDVDIQAVKFLREQVAKEDPKWDAEAFYEEIHSAKANSLDLLTLDEVLDRDYKDWSETSSSGESVKLGFCSSVKPIRWIVEKAGEPQQFLDAVRAFAAGKKLDVVVVMTSFTSAEDEFSRELFVCAMSDCDAAVKAAEAFVEQAGSHLGLERWSPVDCKCPDSTEHEIRSTLDGNSGHWRRLWLQTNTTASRKQVAPLLRNAVASL
;
A
#
# COMPACT_ATOMS: atom_id res chain seq x y z
N MET A 1 15.18 -16.08 -18.38
CA MET A 1 14.09 -16.64 -17.53
C MET A 1 12.93 -15.66 -17.53
N THR A 2 11.70 -16.15 -17.70
CA THR A 2 10.51 -15.28 -17.72
C THR A 2 10.31 -14.58 -16.37
N LEU A 3 9.54 -13.51 -16.34
CA LEU A 3 9.24 -12.81 -15.09
C LEU A 3 8.53 -13.74 -14.08
N LEU A 4 7.59 -14.58 -14.54
CA LEU A 4 6.89 -15.52 -13.66
C LEU A 4 7.80 -16.66 -13.19
N GLN A 5 8.64 -17.23 -14.05
CA GLN A 5 9.64 -18.21 -13.60
C GLN A 5 10.56 -17.64 -12.52
N PHE A 6 11.02 -16.39 -12.71
CA PHE A 6 11.83 -15.69 -11.72
C PHE A 6 11.10 -15.59 -10.37
N LEU A 7 9.87 -15.09 -10.37
CA LEU A 7 9.09 -14.90 -9.15
C LEU A 7 8.83 -16.24 -8.44
N ARG A 8 8.50 -17.31 -9.20
CA ARG A 8 8.34 -18.66 -8.64
C ARG A 8 9.65 -19.16 -8.01
N GLN A 9 10.79 -18.96 -8.66
CA GLN A 9 12.10 -19.33 -8.12
C GLN A 9 12.42 -18.52 -6.85
N ALA A 10 12.17 -17.21 -6.84
CA ALA A 10 12.37 -16.35 -5.68
C ALA A 10 11.52 -16.82 -4.48
N ARG A 11 10.27 -17.22 -4.72
CA ARG A 11 9.41 -17.82 -3.69
C ARG A 11 9.97 -19.15 -3.18
N GLN A 12 10.48 -20.02 -4.05
CA GLN A 12 11.11 -21.28 -3.63
C GLN A 12 12.33 -21.04 -2.75
N VAL A 13 13.18 -20.08 -3.11
CA VAL A 13 14.32 -19.64 -2.28
C VAL A 13 13.83 -19.13 -0.93
N HIS A 14 12.76 -18.32 -0.93
CA HIS A 14 12.14 -17.87 0.30
C HIS A 14 11.73 -19.06 1.17
N LEU A 15 10.97 -20.04 0.67
CA LEU A 15 10.53 -21.20 1.48
C LEU A 15 11.69 -22.04 2.05
N GLN A 16 12.82 -22.11 1.34
CA GLN A 16 14.02 -22.79 1.80
C GLN A 16 14.74 -22.06 2.95
N PHE A 17 14.56 -20.74 3.08
CA PHE A 17 15.27 -19.95 4.07
C PHE A 17 14.73 -20.13 5.51
N PRO A 18 13.44 -19.88 5.82
CA PRO A 18 12.86 -20.14 7.14
C PRO A 18 12.93 -21.61 7.56
N SER A 19 12.94 -22.54 6.60
CA SER A 19 13.09 -23.98 6.87
C SER A 19 14.53 -24.39 7.21
N GLY A 20 15.52 -23.51 7.02
CA GLY A 20 16.94 -23.80 7.25
C GLY A 20 17.57 -24.69 6.17
N ALA A 21 16.89 -24.90 5.04
CA ALA A 21 17.41 -25.66 3.90
C ALA A 21 18.41 -24.87 3.06
N LEU A 22 18.41 -23.54 3.17
CA LEU A 22 19.33 -22.65 2.47
C LEU A 22 20.60 -22.42 3.31
N SER A 23 21.78 -22.61 2.72
CA SER A 23 23.07 -22.47 3.43
C SER A 23 23.44 -21.02 3.74
N GLU A 24 23.05 -20.09 2.87
CA GLU A 24 23.32 -18.65 2.99
C GLU A 24 21.99 -17.90 2.85
N PRO A 25 21.74 -16.83 3.63
CA PRO A 25 20.50 -16.06 3.53
C PRO A 25 20.36 -15.37 2.16
N PRO A 26 19.14 -15.29 1.59
CA PRO A 26 18.92 -14.48 0.40
C PRO A 26 18.95 -12.99 0.76
N VAL A 27 19.08 -12.15 -0.25
CA VAL A 27 18.84 -10.69 -0.10
C VAL A 27 17.37 -10.43 -0.36
N TYR A 28 16.66 -9.85 0.61
CA TYR A 28 15.30 -9.39 0.39
C TYR A 28 15.30 -7.99 -0.25
N VAL A 29 14.37 -7.74 -1.15
CA VAL A 29 14.18 -6.40 -1.73
C VAL A 29 12.83 -5.88 -1.24
N LEU A 30 12.86 -4.80 -0.46
CA LEU A 30 11.76 -4.42 0.42
C LEU A 30 11.28 -3.00 0.13
N GLY A 31 10.01 -2.89 -0.24
CA GLY A 31 9.26 -1.64 -0.41
C GLY A 31 8.74 -1.06 0.90
N ASN A 32 8.11 0.12 0.81
CA ASN A 32 7.49 0.76 1.96
C ASN A 32 6.20 0.00 2.42
N PRO A 33 5.68 0.26 3.64
CA PRO A 33 4.49 -0.41 4.17
C PRO A 33 3.17 -0.05 3.48
N SER A 34 3.16 1.00 2.64
CA SER A 34 2.00 1.29 1.79
C SER A 34 1.83 0.16 0.77
N ALA A 35 2.93 -0.47 0.34
CA ALA A 35 2.97 -1.45 -0.73
C ALA A 35 2.10 -1.00 -1.93
N ASP A 36 2.20 0.28 -2.29
CA ASP A 36 1.63 0.81 -3.53
C ASP A 36 2.32 0.20 -4.75
N LEU A 37 1.80 0.55 -5.93
CA LEU A 37 2.26 -0.03 -7.18
C LEU A 37 3.77 0.20 -7.40
N ASP A 38 4.29 1.37 -7.04
CA ASP A 38 5.70 1.70 -7.23
C ASP A 38 6.60 0.89 -6.31
N SER A 39 6.30 0.81 -5.01
CA SER A 39 7.01 -0.05 -4.07
C SER A 39 7.05 -1.52 -4.51
N ILE A 40 5.91 -2.07 -4.94
CA ILE A 40 5.83 -3.48 -5.37
C ILE A 40 6.69 -3.72 -6.62
N ILE A 41 6.49 -2.89 -7.65
CA ILE A 41 7.17 -3.08 -8.94
C ILE A 41 8.66 -2.79 -8.83
N SER A 42 9.04 -1.76 -8.08
CA SER A 42 10.42 -1.44 -7.72
C SER A 42 11.14 -2.67 -7.15
N ALA A 43 10.51 -3.36 -6.19
CA ALA A 43 11.10 -4.54 -5.56
C ALA A 43 11.27 -5.70 -6.56
N ILE A 44 10.25 -5.95 -7.40
CA ILE A 44 10.28 -7.01 -8.40
C ILE A 44 11.35 -6.74 -9.47
N VAL A 45 11.36 -5.53 -10.03
CA VAL A 45 12.27 -5.14 -11.12
C VAL A 45 13.72 -5.17 -10.66
N TYR A 46 14.01 -4.60 -9.49
CA TYR A 46 15.36 -4.65 -8.92
C TYR A 46 15.79 -6.09 -8.65
N SER A 47 14.93 -6.90 -8.02
CA SER A 47 15.24 -8.31 -7.73
C SER A 47 15.54 -9.11 -8.99
N TYR A 48 14.73 -8.94 -10.05
CA TYR A 48 14.91 -9.65 -11.32
C TYR A 48 16.28 -9.34 -11.95
N CYS A 49 16.70 -8.07 -11.94
CA CYS A 49 17.99 -7.68 -12.49
C CYS A 49 19.18 -8.05 -11.58
N ALA A 50 18.99 -8.10 -10.26
CA ALA A 50 20.06 -8.33 -9.29
C ALA A 50 20.35 -9.82 -8.98
N SER A 51 19.33 -10.70 -8.98
CA SER A 51 19.36 -12.04 -8.37
C SER A 51 20.48 -12.99 -8.84
N THR A 52 20.98 -12.83 -10.07
CA THR A 52 22.08 -13.64 -10.62
C THR A 52 23.36 -12.86 -10.88
N ARG A 53 23.41 -11.60 -10.45
CA ARG A 53 24.46 -10.64 -10.83
C ARG A 53 25.08 -9.92 -9.64
N LEU A 54 24.36 -9.80 -8.54
CA LEU A 54 24.81 -9.10 -7.35
C LEU A 54 24.88 -10.03 -6.13
N PRO A 55 25.91 -9.85 -5.28
CA PRO A 55 27.17 -9.17 -5.55
C PRO A 55 27.94 -9.78 -6.74
N SER A 56 28.72 -8.98 -7.47
CA SER A 56 29.38 -9.43 -8.72
C SER A 56 30.40 -10.57 -8.53
N THR A 57 30.90 -10.75 -7.31
CA THR A 57 31.88 -11.80 -6.96
C THR A 57 31.23 -13.13 -6.62
N THR A 58 30.05 -13.09 -5.99
CA THR A 58 29.32 -14.24 -5.47
C THR A 58 27.83 -13.93 -5.54
N PRO A 59 27.20 -14.07 -6.73
CA PRO A 59 25.80 -13.72 -6.90
C PRO A 59 24.90 -14.45 -5.90
N CYS A 60 23.96 -13.71 -5.32
CA CYS A 60 23.03 -14.20 -4.32
C CYS A 60 21.59 -13.96 -4.77
N PRO A 61 20.66 -14.91 -4.53
CA PRO A 61 19.26 -14.71 -4.86
C PRO A 61 18.68 -13.44 -4.22
N HIS A 62 18.02 -12.63 -5.04
CA HIS A 62 17.25 -11.47 -4.59
C HIS A 62 15.76 -11.81 -4.60
N VAL A 63 15.10 -11.67 -3.45
CA VAL A 63 13.69 -12.04 -3.25
C VAL A 63 12.87 -10.78 -3.01
N PRO A 64 11.91 -10.43 -3.90
CA PRO A 64 11.01 -9.30 -3.64
C PRO A 64 10.08 -9.66 -2.47
N LEU A 65 10.04 -8.80 -1.45
CA LEU A 65 9.19 -8.93 -0.28
C LEU A 65 8.23 -7.76 -0.18
N LEU A 66 6.93 -8.04 -0.32
CA LEU A 66 5.89 -7.02 -0.19
C LEU A 66 5.60 -6.76 1.29
N ASN A 67 5.71 -5.50 1.71
CA ASN A 67 5.60 -5.08 3.10
C ASN A 67 4.14 -5.01 3.59
N LEU A 68 3.49 -6.16 3.59
CA LEU A 68 2.09 -6.35 3.94
C LEU A 68 1.98 -7.38 5.08
N PRO A 69 1.97 -6.94 6.34
CA PRO A 69 1.99 -7.86 7.49
C PRO A 69 0.67 -8.61 7.71
N GLY A 70 -0.44 -8.07 7.23
CA GLY A 70 -1.79 -8.64 7.42
C GLY A 70 -2.42 -9.21 6.15
N VAL A 71 -1.73 -9.17 5.00
CA VAL A 71 -2.31 -9.57 3.71
C VAL A 71 -1.41 -10.62 3.06
N PRO A 72 -1.83 -11.90 3.06
CA PRO A 72 -1.05 -12.98 2.47
C PRO A 72 -1.03 -12.88 0.94
N SER A 73 -0.07 -13.57 0.33
CA SER A 73 -0.08 -13.80 -1.11
C SER A 73 -1.32 -14.61 -1.50
N GLY A 74 -2.11 -14.10 -2.44
CA GLY A 74 -3.34 -14.77 -2.85
C GLY A 74 -4.46 -13.84 -3.30
N PRO A 75 -5.71 -14.33 -3.25
CA PRO A 75 -6.92 -13.53 -3.49
C PRO A 75 -7.01 -12.27 -2.63
N GLU A 76 -6.41 -12.26 -1.44
CA GLU A 76 -6.35 -11.11 -0.55
C GLU A 76 -5.48 -10.00 -1.16
N LEU A 77 -4.29 -10.33 -1.64
CA LEU A 77 -3.44 -9.39 -2.38
C LEU A 77 -4.09 -8.92 -3.67
N TYR A 78 -4.79 -9.82 -4.40
CA TYR A 78 -5.57 -9.45 -5.58
C TYR A 78 -6.59 -8.35 -5.29
N ARG A 79 -7.36 -8.51 -4.21
CA ARG A 79 -8.38 -7.53 -3.81
C ARG A 79 -7.75 -6.23 -3.33
N LEU A 80 -6.62 -6.32 -2.62
CA LEU A 80 -5.92 -5.14 -2.07
C LEU A 80 -5.24 -4.28 -3.15
N ARG A 81 -4.59 -4.91 -4.13
CA ARG A 81 -3.76 -4.26 -5.16
C ARG A 81 -4.13 -4.76 -6.56
N PRO A 82 -5.38 -4.59 -7.03
CA PRO A 82 -5.79 -5.05 -8.36
C PRO A 82 -5.04 -4.36 -9.49
N GLU A 83 -4.56 -3.13 -9.28
CA GLU A 83 -3.69 -2.42 -10.22
C GLU A 83 -2.34 -3.12 -10.40
N PHE A 84 -1.76 -3.67 -9.33
CA PHE A 84 -0.54 -4.47 -9.43
C PHE A 84 -0.81 -5.77 -10.19
N VAL A 85 -1.90 -6.47 -9.90
CA VAL A 85 -2.24 -7.71 -10.61
C VAL A 85 -2.49 -7.44 -12.09
N THR A 86 -3.20 -6.37 -12.41
CA THR A 86 -3.48 -5.96 -13.79
C THR A 86 -2.17 -5.63 -14.52
N ALA A 87 -1.26 -4.89 -13.88
CA ALA A 87 0.07 -4.61 -14.42
C ALA A 87 0.88 -5.88 -14.67
N LEU A 88 0.90 -6.82 -13.72
CA LEU A 88 1.58 -8.11 -13.86
C LEU A 88 0.98 -8.95 -14.99
N TRP A 89 -0.35 -9.03 -15.07
CA TRP A 89 -1.08 -9.76 -16.10
C TRP A 89 -0.78 -9.21 -17.49
N LEU A 90 -0.94 -7.90 -17.71
CA LEU A 90 -0.66 -7.25 -18.99
C LEU A 90 0.81 -7.38 -19.41
N SER A 91 1.73 -7.31 -18.44
CA SER A 91 3.18 -7.39 -18.71
C SER A 91 3.64 -8.80 -19.07
N THR A 92 3.01 -9.83 -18.49
CA THR A 92 3.37 -11.24 -18.72
C THR A 92 2.55 -11.89 -19.84
N GLY A 93 1.42 -11.29 -20.22
CA GLY A 93 0.54 -11.76 -21.30
C GLY A 93 1.14 -11.63 -22.71
N PHE A 94 2.12 -10.74 -22.90
CA PHE A 94 2.80 -10.57 -24.19
C PHE A 94 4.31 -10.27 -24.07
N PRO A 95 5.17 -11.03 -24.74
CA PRO A 95 4.84 -12.29 -25.43
C PRO A 95 4.50 -13.35 -24.38
N SER A 96 3.47 -14.16 -24.64
CA SER A 96 3.25 -15.36 -23.83
C SER A 96 4.35 -16.36 -24.19
N LEU A 97 5.35 -16.42 -23.31
CA LEU A 97 6.55 -17.22 -23.51
C LEU A 97 6.29 -18.71 -23.29
N THR A 98 5.36 -19.06 -22.41
CA THR A 98 4.84 -20.42 -22.27
C THR A 98 3.32 -20.42 -22.03
N PRO A 99 2.58 -21.46 -22.46
CA PRO A 99 1.15 -21.59 -22.18
C PRO A 99 0.82 -21.73 -20.69
N ASP A 100 1.69 -22.41 -19.92
CA ASP A 100 1.49 -22.70 -18.49
C ASP A 100 1.65 -21.45 -17.59
N GLU A 101 2.19 -20.36 -18.14
CA GLU A 101 2.36 -19.07 -17.49
C GLU A 101 1.20 -18.11 -17.73
N ARG A 102 0.19 -18.51 -18.54
CA ARG A 102 -1.02 -17.69 -18.73
C ARG A 102 -1.94 -17.83 -17.52
N PHE A 103 -2.52 -16.71 -17.12
CA PHE A 103 -3.58 -16.66 -16.13
C PHE A 103 -4.62 -15.61 -16.52
N GLU A 104 -5.80 -15.73 -15.93
CA GLU A 104 -6.87 -14.76 -16.10
C GLU A 104 -6.77 -13.70 -15.01
N ASN A 105 -7.09 -12.45 -15.34
CA ASN A 105 -7.19 -11.37 -14.37
C ASN A 105 -8.50 -11.48 -13.56
N SER A 106 -8.59 -12.56 -12.77
CA SER A 106 -9.71 -12.88 -11.90
C SER A 106 -9.20 -13.32 -10.52
N SER A 107 -9.99 -13.09 -9.48
CA SER A 107 -9.59 -13.37 -8.09
C SER A 107 -9.10 -14.81 -7.88
N GLU A 108 -9.75 -15.80 -8.51
CA GLU A 108 -9.37 -17.21 -8.42
C GLU A 108 -8.06 -17.51 -9.17
N SER A 109 -8.00 -17.16 -10.46
CA SER A 109 -6.86 -17.49 -11.32
C SER A 109 -5.61 -16.71 -10.91
N ALA A 110 -5.73 -15.39 -10.79
CA ALA A 110 -4.63 -14.55 -10.35
C ALA A 110 -4.26 -14.80 -8.88
N GLY A 111 -5.24 -15.08 -8.00
CA GLY A 111 -4.97 -15.42 -6.61
C GLY A 111 -4.09 -16.66 -6.47
N LYS A 112 -4.30 -17.69 -7.32
CA LYS A 112 -3.41 -18.85 -7.37
C LYS A 112 -2.00 -18.47 -7.82
N VAL A 113 -1.88 -17.67 -8.88
CA VAL A 113 -0.57 -17.19 -9.36
C VAL A 113 0.15 -16.40 -8.27
N LEU A 114 -0.50 -15.43 -7.62
CA LEU A 114 0.10 -14.65 -6.54
C LEU A 114 0.62 -15.55 -5.41
N ARG A 115 -0.18 -16.54 -4.99
CA ARG A 115 0.20 -17.50 -3.94
C ARG A 115 1.40 -18.37 -4.33
N GLU A 116 1.66 -18.59 -5.61
CA GLU A 116 2.78 -19.41 -6.08
C GLU A 116 4.05 -18.60 -6.43
N HIS A 117 3.95 -17.27 -6.50
CA HIS A 117 4.98 -16.42 -7.11
C HIS A 117 5.40 -15.23 -6.23
N ILE A 118 4.52 -14.70 -5.40
CA ILE A 118 4.78 -13.50 -4.60
C ILE A 118 5.04 -13.88 -3.15
N VAL A 119 5.88 -13.11 -2.46
CA VAL A 119 6.11 -13.24 -1.01
C VAL A 119 5.71 -11.93 -0.34
N THR A 120 4.78 -12.01 0.60
CA THR A 120 4.41 -10.92 1.50
C THR A 120 5.03 -11.15 2.88
N VAL A 121 5.07 -10.09 3.70
CA VAL A 121 5.45 -10.20 5.11
C VAL A 121 4.53 -11.17 5.86
N ALA A 122 3.23 -11.23 5.54
CA ALA A 122 2.30 -12.21 6.09
C ALA A 122 2.69 -13.67 5.74
N ASP A 123 3.08 -13.93 4.48
CA ASP A 123 3.54 -15.28 4.07
C ASP A 123 4.84 -15.68 4.80
N PHE A 124 5.75 -14.73 4.99
CA PHE A 124 6.98 -14.97 5.74
C PHE A 124 6.66 -15.27 7.21
N ALA A 125 5.78 -14.47 7.84
CA ALA A 125 5.36 -14.70 9.22
C ALA A 125 4.72 -16.09 9.40
N GLN A 126 3.87 -16.50 8.45
CA GLN A 126 3.30 -17.85 8.43
C GLN A 126 4.39 -18.93 8.30
N SER A 127 5.33 -18.75 7.37
CA SER A 127 6.45 -19.70 7.17
C SER A 127 7.30 -19.86 8.43
N LEU A 128 7.52 -18.80 9.21
CA LEU A 128 8.24 -18.88 10.49
C LEU A 128 7.47 -19.68 11.55
N GLN A 129 6.15 -19.52 11.61
CA GLN A 129 5.29 -20.25 12.54
C GLN A 129 5.31 -21.76 12.23
N GLU A 130 5.29 -22.14 10.96
CA GLU A 130 5.32 -23.54 10.52
C GLU A 130 6.63 -24.25 10.87
N HIS A 131 7.76 -23.53 10.91
CA HIS A 131 9.09 -24.14 11.08
C HIS A 131 9.66 -24.05 12.50
N THR A 132 8.88 -23.58 13.50
CA THR A 132 9.22 -23.49 14.94
C THR A 132 10.69 -23.11 15.20
N THR A 133 11.19 -22.09 14.52
CA THR A 133 12.57 -21.62 14.71
C THR A 133 12.63 -20.72 15.94
N SER A 134 13.16 -21.23 17.05
CA SER A 134 13.43 -20.45 18.27
C SER A 134 14.59 -19.44 18.12
N LYS A 135 15.15 -19.32 16.92
CA LYS A 135 16.26 -18.41 16.59
C LYS A 135 15.76 -17.21 15.81
N CYS A 136 16.22 -16.02 16.20
CA CYS A 136 16.07 -14.82 15.39
C CYS A 136 16.82 -15.03 14.06
N LEU A 137 16.12 -14.86 12.94
CA LEU A 137 16.73 -14.91 11.61
C LEU A 137 17.37 -13.56 11.28
N VAL A 138 18.51 -13.61 10.61
CA VAL A 138 19.17 -12.42 10.07
C VAL A 138 19.27 -12.57 8.56
N ALA A 139 18.85 -11.55 7.83
CA ALA A 139 18.95 -11.50 6.37
C ALA A 139 19.39 -10.11 5.91
N ASP A 140 19.93 -10.04 4.69
CA ASP A 140 20.25 -8.75 4.07
C ASP A 140 19.02 -8.19 3.35
N ALA A 141 18.91 -6.86 3.29
CA ALA A 141 17.83 -6.17 2.59
C ALA A 141 18.35 -5.05 1.68
N THR A 142 17.89 -5.02 0.43
CA THR A 142 17.93 -3.80 -0.39
C THR A 142 16.60 -3.08 -0.24
N MET A 143 16.64 -1.82 0.17
CA MET A 143 15.43 -1.02 0.33
C MET A 143 15.11 -0.29 -0.98
N VAL A 144 13.85 -0.30 -1.39
CA VAL A 144 13.39 0.39 -2.59
C VAL A 144 12.15 1.19 -2.27
N ASP A 145 12.01 2.38 -2.84
CA ASP A 145 10.87 3.28 -2.58
C ASP A 145 10.63 3.53 -1.07
N TRP A 146 11.69 3.35 -0.30
CA TRP A 146 11.70 3.37 1.15
C TRP A 146 13.13 3.45 1.65
N ASN A 147 13.35 4.22 2.72
CA ASN A 147 14.67 4.32 3.34
C ASN A 147 14.66 4.15 4.87
N ALA A 148 13.54 3.73 5.49
CA ALA A 148 13.39 3.79 6.96
C ALA A 148 12.58 2.66 7.61
N MET A 149 13.24 1.62 8.14
CA MET A 149 12.53 0.59 8.92
C MET A 149 12.07 1.12 10.29
N PRO A 150 10.83 0.80 10.73
CA PRO A 150 10.25 1.39 11.94
C PRO A 150 10.92 0.91 13.23
N HIS A 151 11.40 -0.34 13.25
CA HIS A 151 11.99 -0.94 14.45
C HIS A 151 13.51 -1.05 14.29
N ARG A 152 14.25 -0.07 14.81
CA ARG A 152 15.72 -0.10 14.80
C ARG A 152 16.24 -1.17 15.77
N VAL A 153 17.14 -2.02 15.29
CA VAL A 153 17.78 -3.06 16.11
C VAL A 153 19.18 -2.61 16.51
N GLY A 154 19.47 -2.65 17.82
CA GLY A 154 20.82 -2.36 18.35
C GLY A 154 21.31 -0.91 18.22
N GLY A 155 20.43 0.04 17.89
CA GLY A 155 20.79 1.46 17.72
C GLY A 155 21.70 1.75 16.51
N GLN A 156 21.99 0.74 15.69
CA GLN A 156 22.85 0.85 14.52
C GLN A 156 22.04 1.28 13.29
N LYS A 157 22.65 2.11 12.43
CA LYS A 157 22.05 2.44 11.13
C LYS A 157 21.97 1.19 10.25
N GLY A 158 20.93 1.12 9.42
CA GLY A 158 20.69 0.02 8.50
C GLY A 158 20.33 -1.31 9.14
N HIS A 159 19.98 -1.35 10.43
CA HIS A 159 19.56 -2.59 11.10
C HIS A 159 18.16 -2.41 11.67
N GLY A 160 17.23 -3.25 11.24
CA GLY A 160 15.86 -3.14 11.71
C GLY A 160 14.97 -4.33 11.38
N SER A 161 13.71 -4.24 11.81
CA SER A 161 12.66 -5.18 11.45
C SER A 161 11.40 -4.45 10.98
N VAL A 162 10.52 -5.19 10.32
CA VAL A 162 9.21 -4.70 9.87
C VAL A 162 8.09 -5.27 10.74
N ALA A 163 6.95 -4.57 10.75
CA ALA A 163 5.74 -5.07 11.41
C ALA A 163 5.42 -6.49 10.92
N GLY A 164 4.93 -7.36 11.81
CA GLY A 164 4.65 -8.77 11.48
C GLY A 164 5.86 -9.71 11.49
N LEU A 165 7.10 -9.21 11.46
CA LEU A 165 8.33 -10.02 11.45
C LEU A 165 9.30 -9.67 12.59
N SER A 166 8.79 -9.61 13.83
CA SER A 166 9.62 -9.32 15.01
C SER A 166 10.75 -10.34 15.26
N GLY A 167 10.61 -11.57 14.74
CA GLY A 167 11.64 -12.61 14.79
C GLY A 167 12.72 -12.52 13.72
N VAL A 168 12.65 -11.53 12.81
CA VAL A 168 13.60 -11.36 11.71
C VAL A 168 14.24 -9.97 11.78
N SER A 169 15.58 -9.94 11.75
CA SER A 169 16.34 -8.70 11.63
C SER A 169 16.92 -8.59 10.22
N PHE A 170 16.76 -7.43 9.61
CA PHE A 170 17.32 -7.09 8.32
C PHE A 170 18.52 -6.17 8.48
N ARG A 171 19.59 -6.45 7.71
CA ARG A 171 20.70 -5.54 7.50
C ARG A 171 20.59 -4.91 6.11
N THR A 172 20.48 -3.59 6.05
CA THR A 172 20.40 -2.85 4.80
C THR A 172 21.74 -2.90 4.08
N VAL A 173 21.72 -3.45 2.86
CA VAL A 173 22.89 -3.57 1.98
C VAL A 173 22.83 -2.64 0.77
N GLY A 174 21.66 -2.08 0.45
CA GLY A 174 21.49 -1.08 -0.61
C GLY A 174 20.19 -0.30 -0.43
N CYS A 175 20.08 0.86 -1.08
CA CYS A 175 18.87 1.68 -1.08
C CYS A 175 18.72 2.47 -2.39
N ILE A 176 17.52 2.45 -2.97
CA ILE A 176 17.11 3.35 -4.06
C ILE A 176 15.74 3.92 -3.70
N ASP A 177 15.62 5.22 -3.51
CA ASP A 177 14.41 5.87 -3.01
C ASP A 177 14.28 7.30 -3.54
N HIS A 178 13.04 7.73 -3.76
CA HIS A 178 12.67 9.09 -4.15
C HIS A 178 12.00 9.91 -3.03
N HIS A 179 11.94 9.38 -1.81
CA HIS A 179 11.50 10.11 -0.62
C HIS A 179 12.64 10.89 0.03
N VAL A 180 12.29 11.74 1.01
CA VAL A 180 13.26 12.41 1.87
C VAL A 180 14.02 11.37 2.71
N ASP A 181 15.34 11.57 2.86
CA ASP A 181 16.17 10.72 3.71
C ASP A 181 15.73 10.82 5.19
N GLU A 182 15.31 9.71 5.77
CA GLU A 182 14.95 9.56 7.18
C GLU A 182 16.16 9.10 8.04
N HIS A 183 17.35 9.09 7.45
CA HIS A 183 18.64 8.85 8.09
C HIS A 183 18.74 7.47 8.77
N PHE A 184 18.03 6.48 8.25
CA PHE A 184 18.12 5.09 8.71
C PHE A 184 19.24 4.33 7.97
N VAL A 185 19.36 4.51 6.66
CA VAL A 185 20.37 3.83 5.82
C VAL A 185 21.79 4.31 6.20
N PRO A 186 22.80 3.41 6.27
CA PRO A 186 24.17 3.80 6.56
C PRO A 186 24.81 4.51 5.35
N SER A 187 25.95 5.16 5.56
CA SER A 187 26.72 5.82 4.49
C SER A 187 27.26 4.82 3.48
N GLN A 188 27.53 5.27 2.25
CA GLN A 188 28.07 4.45 1.16
C GLN A 188 29.30 3.62 1.58
N ASP A 189 30.22 4.20 2.37
CA ASP A 189 31.44 3.51 2.84
C ASP A 189 31.18 2.33 3.78
N SER A 190 29.98 2.25 4.36
CA SER A 190 29.55 1.17 5.25
C SER A 190 28.70 0.11 4.56
N LEU A 191 28.24 0.38 3.33
CA LEU A 191 27.53 -0.60 2.52
C LEU A 191 28.53 -1.58 1.87
N PRO A 192 28.11 -2.82 1.56
CA PRO A 192 28.94 -3.71 0.76
C PRO A 192 29.32 -3.07 -0.58
N ALA A 193 30.52 -3.41 -1.07
CA ALA A 193 31.00 -2.91 -2.35
C ALA A 193 30.00 -3.21 -3.49
N ASN A 194 29.88 -2.28 -4.43
CA ASN A 194 28.98 -2.35 -5.59
C ASN A 194 27.48 -2.44 -5.22
N GLN A 195 27.07 -1.92 -4.06
CA GLN A 195 25.65 -1.73 -3.74
C GLN A 195 25.20 -0.29 -3.94
N PRO A 196 23.96 -0.05 -4.43
CA PRO A 196 23.46 1.29 -4.69
C PRO A 196 23.07 2.01 -3.38
N LEU A 197 23.33 3.30 -3.32
CA LEU A 197 22.75 4.24 -2.35
C LEU A 197 22.29 5.48 -3.08
N ILE A 198 21.02 5.51 -3.45
CA ILE A 198 20.38 6.61 -4.16
C ILE A 198 19.16 7.03 -3.33
N ILE A 199 19.24 8.18 -2.67
CA ILE A 199 18.08 8.81 -2.04
C ILE A 199 17.94 10.17 -2.68
N GLN A 200 17.04 10.28 -3.65
CA GLN A 200 16.88 11.45 -4.50
C GLN A 200 15.42 11.91 -4.51
N PRO A 201 15.04 12.86 -3.63
CA PRO A 201 13.73 13.48 -3.67
C PRO A 201 13.44 14.19 -4.99
N GLY A 202 12.19 14.11 -5.45
CA GLY A 202 11.70 14.89 -6.59
C GLY A 202 11.15 14.09 -7.77
N PRO A 203 11.82 13.03 -8.26
CA PRO A 203 11.28 12.18 -9.33
C PRO A 203 9.88 11.67 -9.02
N GLY A 204 9.05 11.57 -10.06
CA GLY A 204 7.65 11.17 -9.92
C GLY A 204 7.48 9.73 -9.44
N SER A 205 8.43 8.85 -9.76
CA SER A 205 8.42 7.44 -9.36
C SER A 205 9.83 6.94 -8.99
N CYS A 206 9.92 6.12 -7.93
CA CYS A 206 11.11 5.37 -7.56
C CYS A 206 11.49 4.35 -8.65
N SER A 207 10.52 3.74 -9.34
CA SER A 207 10.79 2.85 -10.48
C SER A 207 11.61 3.54 -11.57
N SER A 208 11.48 4.86 -11.76
CA SER A 208 12.32 5.63 -12.69
C SER A 208 13.80 5.64 -12.26
N LEU A 209 14.07 5.83 -10.97
CA LEU A 209 15.43 5.78 -10.41
C LEU A 209 16.02 4.38 -10.55
N ILE A 210 15.24 3.34 -10.25
CA ILE A 210 15.67 1.94 -10.37
C ILE A 210 16.01 1.60 -11.81
N THR A 211 15.15 1.93 -12.77
CA THR A 211 15.43 1.70 -14.20
C THR A 211 16.73 2.37 -14.61
N ASN A 212 16.89 3.67 -14.32
CA ASN A 212 18.08 4.41 -14.71
C ASN A 212 19.35 3.84 -14.07
N GLU A 213 19.28 3.44 -12.79
CA GLU A 213 20.42 2.85 -12.08
C GLU A 213 20.81 1.47 -12.63
N LEU A 214 19.83 0.61 -12.90
CA LEU A 214 20.06 -0.70 -13.51
C LEU A 214 20.67 -0.59 -14.91
N VAL A 215 20.21 0.38 -15.71
CA VAL A 215 20.78 0.66 -17.04
C VAL A 215 22.20 1.19 -16.92
N ARG A 216 22.43 2.18 -16.06
CA ARG A 216 23.76 2.79 -15.84
C ARG A 216 24.80 1.76 -15.41
N ARG A 217 24.37 0.75 -14.64
CA ARG A 217 25.23 -0.33 -14.16
C ARG A 217 25.35 -1.52 -15.12
N GLY A 218 24.67 -1.49 -16.27
CA GLY A 218 24.63 -2.61 -17.20
C GLY A 218 23.96 -3.86 -16.64
N LEU A 219 23.06 -3.70 -15.66
CA LEU A 219 22.33 -4.79 -15.00
C LEU A 219 20.95 -5.03 -15.61
N TRP A 220 20.41 -4.05 -16.34
CA TRP A 220 19.09 -4.16 -16.96
C TRP A 220 19.05 -5.36 -17.91
N ALA A 221 18.33 -6.40 -17.51
CA ALA A 221 18.01 -7.57 -18.32
C ALA A 221 19.20 -8.17 -19.10
N ALA A 222 20.42 -8.13 -18.54
CA ALA A 222 21.67 -8.36 -19.29
C ALA A 222 21.78 -9.72 -20.00
N ASP A 223 21.09 -10.75 -19.49
CA ASP A 223 21.05 -12.10 -20.08
C ASP A 223 19.64 -12.51 -20.54
N ALA A 224 18.70 -11.55 -20.55
CA ALA A 224 17.33 -11.81 -20.93
C ALA A 224 17.19 -11.79 -22.45
N SER A 225 16.33 -12.65 -22.98
CA SER A 225 15.83 -12.45 -24.34
C SER A 225 15.13 -11.09 -24.45
N SER A 226 15.02 -10.58 -25.66
CA SER A 226 14.32 -9.32 -25.93
C SER A 226 12.86 -9.37 -25.43
N ALA A 227 12.21 -10.52 -25.60
CA ALA A 227 10.88 -10.81 -25.08
C ALA A 227 10.77 -10.68 -23.54
N GLU A 228 11.70 -11.26 -22.79
CA GLU A 228 11.75 -11.16 -21.32
C GLU A 228 12.05 -9.74 -20.86
N SER A 229 12.94 -9.03 -21.57
CA SER A 229 13.20 -7.61 -21.33
C SER A 229 11.95 -6.75 -21.58
N ALA A 230 11.13 -7.08 -22.58
CA ALA A 230 9.87 -6.39 -22.84
C ALA A 230 8.84 -6.61 -21.72
N GLN A 231 8.72 -7.83 -21.16
CA GLN A 231 7.86 -8.09 -20.00
C GLN A 231 8.27 -7.24 -18.80
N LEU A 232 9.58 -7.21 -18.50
CA LEU A 232 10.13 -6.39 -17.42
C LEU A 232 9.91 -4.89 -17.66
N ALA A 233 10.07 -4.44 -18.91
CA ALA A 233 9.90 -3.04 -19.27
C ALA A 233 8.44 -2.58 -19.15
N LYS A 234 7.47 -3.40 -19.57
CA LYS A 234 6.04 -3.12 -19.38
C LYS A 234 5.71 -3.00 -17.88
N LEU A 235 6.25 -3.89 -17.05
CA LEU A 235 6.01 -3.83 -15.61
C LEU A 235 6.59 -2.54 -15.01
N ALA A 236 7.84 -2.20 -15.31
CA ALA A 236 8.44 -0.94 -14.82
C ALA A 236 7.66 0.30 -15.31
N LEU A 237 7.16 0.30 -16.56
CA LEU A 237 6.31 1.37 -17.08
C LEU A 237 5.02 1.54 -16.29
N ALA A 238 4.39 0.45 -15.83
CA ALA A 238 3.14 0.53 -15.08
C ALA A 238 3.26 1.43 -13.84
N ALA A 239 4.32 1.26 -13.04
CA ALA A 239 4.56 2.08 -11.85
C ALA A 239 4.78 3.56 -12.24
N ILE A 240 5.72 3.81 -13.16
CA ILE A 240 6.09 5.16 -13.55
C ILE A 240 4.90 5.92 -14.12
N LEU A 241 4.14 5.31 -15.03
CA LEU A 241 2.98 5.96 -15.65
C LEU A 241 1.87 6.22 -14.63
N ILE A 242 1.62 5.32 -13.68
CA ILE A 242 0.57 5.52 -12.67
C ILE A 242 0.91 6.66 -11.70
N ASP A 243 2.15 6.78 -11.25
CA ASP A 243 2.53 7.82 -10.28
C ASP A 243 2.75 9.20 -10.92
N THR A 244 3.06 9.21 -12.21
CA THR A 244 3.21 10.44 -13.01
C THR A 244 1.94 10.84 -13.76
N SER A 245 0.82 10.13 -13.57
CA SER A 245 -0.43 10.33 -14.33
C SER A 245 -0.17 10.35 -15.84
N ASN A 246 0.46 9.30 -16.35
CA ASN A 246 0.91 9.17 -17.74
C ASN A 246 1.81 10.34 -18.20
N LEU A 247 2.75 10.75 -17.34
CA LEU A 247 3.64 11.90 -17.53
C LEU A 247 2.94 13.27 -17.64
N THR A 248 1.68 13.39 -17.18
CA THR A 248 0.93 14.66 -17.18
C THR A 248 0.87 15.34 -15.82
N ALA A 249 1.36 14.69 -14.75
CA ALA A 249 1.34 15.26 -13.39
C ALA A 249 2.34 16.43 -13.24
N GLU A 250 1.84 17.66 -13.42
CA GLU A 250 2.62 18.89 -13.25
C GLU A 250 3.30 18.95 -11.87
N GLY A 251 4.59 19.32 -11.86
CA GLY A 251 5.38 19.45 -10.63
C GLY A 251 5.86 18.13 -10.01
N LYS A 252 5.43 16.97 -10.53
CA LYS A 252 5.95 15.64 -10.14
C LYS A 252 6.86 15.01 -11.19
N VAL A 253 6.58 15.26 -12.47
CA VAL A 253 7.35 14.67 -13.57
C VAL A 253 8.71 15.36 -13.70
N THR A 254 9.77 14.58 -13.72
CA THR A 254 11.15 15.06 -13.90
C THR A 254 11.83 14.41 -15.12
N ASP A 255 13.01 14.91 -15.49
CA ASP A 255 13.83 14.32 -16.54
C ASP A 255 14.20 12.86 -16.25
N VAL A 256 14.27 12.45 -14.98
CA VAL A 256 14.54 11.07 -14.56
C VAL A 256 13.42 10.15 -15.07
N ASP A 257 12.16 10.58 -14.92
CA ASP A 257 10.98 9.83 -15.34
C ASP A 257 10.88 9.76 -16.87
N ILE A 258 11.11 10.90 -17.54
CA ILE A 258 11.06 10.98 -19.01
C ILE A 258 12.12 10.07 -19.63
N GLN A 259 13.34 10.05 -19.10
CA GLN A 259 14.43 9.20 -19.58
C GLN A 259 14.13 7.71 -19.37
N ALA A 260 13.63 7.34 -18.19
CA ALA A 260 13.26 5.97 -17.88
C ALA A 260 12.13 5.48 -18.81
N VAL A 261 11.04 6.25 -18.94
CA VAL A 261 9.91 5.90 -19.83
C VAL A 261 10.37 5.77 -21.28
N LYS A 262 11.23 6.67 -21.77
CA LYS A 262 11.78 6.59 -23.13
C LYS A 262 12.53 5.27 -23.34
N PHE A 263 13.48 4.94 -22.46
CA PHE A 263 14.24 3.71 -22.54
C PHE A 263 13.35 2.47 -22.51
N LEU A 264 12.38 2.43 -21.59
CA LEU A 264 11.49 1.28 -21.42
C LEU A 264 10.57 1.09 -22.64
N ARG A 265 10.00 2.18 -23.19
CA ARG A 265 9.21 2.13 -24.42
C ARG A 265 10.04 1.60 -25.60
N GLU A 266 11.31 1.97 -25.70
CA GLU A 266 12.22 1.41 -26.70
C GLU A 266 12.47 -0.10 -26.52
N GLN A 267 12.52 -0.61 -25.28
CA GLN A 267 12.61 -2.07 -25.05
C GLN A 267 11.33 -2.78 -25.48
N VAL A 268 10.16 -2.22 -25.17
CA VAL A 268 8.88 -2.81 -25.58
C VAL A 268 8.71 -2.80 -27.10
N ALA A 269 9.01 -1.68 -27.76
CA ALA A 269 8.83 -1.50 -29.20
C ALA A 269 9.67 -2.46 -30.05
N LYS A 270 10.78 -3.01 -29.53
CA LYS A 270 11.60 -4.02 -30.23
C LYS A 270 10.84 -5.33 -30.45
N GLU A 271 9.97 -5.70 -29.52
CA GLU A 271 9.25 -6.97 -29.51
C GLU A 271 7.75 -6.83 -29.78
N ASP A 272 7.17 -5.71 -29.38
CA ASP A 272 5.75 -5.40 -29.52
C ASP A 272 5.56 -4.02 -30.18
N PRO A 273 5.87 -3.85 -31.49
CA PRO A 273 5.79 -2.56 -32.16
C PRO A 273 4.38 -1.97 -32.23
N LYS A 274 3.35 -2.80 -32.00
CA LYS A 274 1.94 -2.42 -32.03
C LYS A 274 1.36 -2.26 -30.61
N TRP A 275 2.21 -2.30 -29.59
CA TRP A 275 1.78 -2.14 -28.21
C TRP A 275 1.12 -0.77 -28.01
N ASP A 276 -0.08 -0.79 -27.45
CA ASP A 276 -0.82 0.41 -27.09
C ASP A 276 -0.51 0.79 -25.64
N ALA A 277 0.41 1.74 -25.47
CA ALA A 277 0.81 2.23 -24.16
C ALA A 277 -0.31 2.97 -23.43
N GLU A 278 -1.24 3.59 -24.16
CA GLU A 278 -2.35 4.34 -23.58
C GLU A 278 -3.40 3.38 -23.02
N ALA A 279 -3.80 2.38 -23.82
CA ALA A 279 -4.72 1.34 -23.35
C ALA A 279 -4.15 0.58 -22.14
N PHE A 280 -2.83 0.30 -22.14
CA PHE A 280 -2.14 -0.30 -21.00
C PHE A 280 -2.23 0.55 -19.73
N TYR A 281 -1.98 1.86 -19.84
CA TYR A 281 -2.10 2.79 -18.72
C TYR A 281 -3.54 2.87 -18.21
N GLU A 282 -4.52 3.07 -19.10
CA GLU A 282 -5.93 3.23 -18.74
C GLU A 282 -6.50 2.01 -18.03
N GLU A 283 -6.11 0.80 -18.44
CA GLU A 283 -6.58 -0.42 -17.79
C GLU A 283 -6.06 -0.55 -16.35
N ILE A 284 -4.78 -0.23 -16.12
CA ILE A 284 -4.17 -0.25 -14.78
C ILE A 284 -4.72 0.89 -13.92
N HIS A 285 -4.88 2.08 -14.50
CA HIS A 285 -5.44 3.24 -13.83
C HIS A 285 -6.89 2.97 -13.39
N SER A 286 -7.70 2.37 -14.26
CA SER A 286 -9.07 1.93 -13.96
C SER A 286 -9.09 0.91 -12.81
N ALA A 287 -8.19 -0.08 -12.81
CA ALA A 287 -8.08 -1.04 -11.72
C ALA A 287 -7.72 -0.34 -10.37
N LYS A 288 -6.82 0.66 -10.39
CA LYS A 288 -6.46 1.45 -9.20
C LYS A 288 -7.64 2.27 -8.69
N ALA A 289 -8.34 2.97 -9.58
CA ALA A 289 -9.48 3.82 -9.26
C ALA A 289 -10.66 3.04 -8.66
N ASN A 290 -10.84 1.79 -9.10
CA ASN A 290 -11.91 0.90 -8.66
C ASN A 290 -11.45 -0.13 -7.61
N SER A 291 -10.25 0.04 -7.04
CA SER A 291 -9.67 -0.93 -6.08
C SER A 291 -10.55 -1.21 -4.87
N LEU A 292 -11.31 -0.21 -4.40
CA LEU A 292 -12.23 -0.38 -3.28
C LEU A 292 -13.40 -1.32 -3.57
N ASP A 293 -13.77 -1.51 -4.84
CA ASP A 293 -14.89 -2.37 -5.23
C ASP A 293 -14.61 -3.84 -4.87
N LEU A 294 -13.35 -4.26 -4.89
CA LEU A 294 -12.92 -5.63 -4.61
C LEU A 294 -12.69 -5.94 -3.13
N LEU A 295 -12.59 -4.92 -2.27
CA LEU A 295 -12.36 -5.10 -0.84
C LEU A 295 -13.62 -5.61 -0.13
N THR A 296 -13.46 -6.28 1.01
CA THR A 296 -14.56 -6.41 1.99
C THR A 296 -14.80 -5.06 2.69
N LEU A 297 -15.92 -4.92 3.38
CA LEU A 297 -16.18 -3.70 4.16
C LEU A 297 -15.11 -3.47 5.25
N ASP A 298 -14.69 -4.53 5.94
CA ASP A 298 -13.62 -4.45 6.95
C ASP A 298 -12.30 -3.98 6.34
N GLU A 299 -11.95 -4.48 5.15
CA GLU A 299 -10.76 -4.05 4.42
C GLU A 299 -10.87 -2.60 3.94
N VAL A 300 -12.06 -2.12 3.55
CA VAL A 300 -12.27 -0.69 3.25
C VAL A 300 -12.00 0.17 4.47
N LEU A 301 -12.47 -0.24 5.65
CA LEU A 301 -12.24 0.47 6.91
C LEU A 301 -10.76 0.45 7.34
N ASP A 302 -10.06 -0.67 7.14
CA ASP A 302 -8.67 -0.83 7.55
C ASP A 302 -7.66 -0.19 6.57
N ARG A 303 -8.05 0.04 5.31
CA ARG A 303 -7.13 0.42 4.21
C ARG A 303 -6.26 1.65 4.51
N ASP A 304 -6.85 2.71 5.06
CA ASP A 304 -6.13 3.88 5.58
C ASP A 304 -6.59 4.18 7.01
N TYR A 305 -6.38 3.19 7.88
CA TYR A 305 -6.66 3.26 9.30
C TYR A 305 -5.47 3.80 10.11
N LYS A 306 -5.77 4.66 11.09
CA LYS A 306 -4.82 5.09 12.13
C LYS A 306 -5.52 5.21 13.47
N ASP A 307 -4.83 4.83 14.55
CA ASP A 307 -5.33 4.99 15.90
C ASP A 307 -4.38 5.72 16.84
N TRP A 308 -4.99 6.26 17.90
CA TRP A 308 -4.34 6.94 19.00
C TRP A 308 -5.01 6.55 20.31
N SER A 309 -4.27 6.64 21.41
CA SER A 309 -4.82 6.56 22.77
C SER A 309 -4.53 7.87 23.45
N GLU A 310 -5.59 8.51 23.94
CA GLU A 310 -5.50 9.79 24.65
C GLU A 310 -6.02 9.62 26.07
N THR A 311 -5.41 10.33 27.02
CA THR A 311 -5.83 10.31 28.41
C THR A 311 -6.38 11.68 28.78
N SER A 312 -7.58 11.70 29.35
CA SER A 312 -8.23 12.91 29.84
C SER A 312 -7.50 13.49 31.06
N SER A 313 -7.82 14.74 31.42
CA SER A 313 -7.34 15.36 32.65
C SER A 313 -7.88 14.66 33.90
N SER A 314 -9.02 13.97 33.79
CA SER A 314 -9.59 13.08 34.82
C SER A 314 -8.84 11.73 34.96
N GLY A 315 -7.94 11.40 34.04
CA GLY A 315 -7.16 10.15 34.03
C GLY A 315 -7.82 8.98 33.30
N GLU A 316 -8.93 9.20 32.61
CA GLU A 316 -9.61 8.19 31.79
C GLU A 316 -8.95 8.11 30.41
N SER A 317 -8.66 6.89 29.95
CA SER A 317 -8.05 6.67 28.63
C SER A 317 -9.13 6.36 27.59
N VAL A 318 -9.08 7.06 26.45
CA VAL A 318 -9.98 6.85 25.31
C VAL A 318 -9.13 6.50 24.08
N LYS A 319 -9.45 5.38 23.44
CA LYS A 319 -8.82 4.93 22.20
C LYS A 319 -9.64 5.34 20.98
N LEU A 320 -9.01 6.09 20.07
CA LEU A 320 -9.63 6.67 18.88
C LEU A 320 -9.09 5.98 17.63
N GLY A 321 -9.95 5.62 16.68
CA GLY A 321 -9.55 5.10 15.37
C GLY A 321 -10.15 5.90 14.22
N PHE A 322 -9.35 6.22 13.20
CA PHE A 322 -9.75 6.96 12.00
C PHE A 322 -9.56 6.10 10.76
N CYS A 323 -10.66 5.76 10.11
CA CYS A 323 -10.72 5.09 8.82
C CYS A 323 -10.92 6.15 7.73
N SER A 324 -9.96 6.31 6.82
CA SER A 324 -10.09 7.25 5.68
C SER A 324 -10.44 6.51 4.40
N SER A 325 -11.43 7.00 3.64
CA SER A 325 -11.86 6.40 2.37
C SER A 325 -11.96 7.44 1.25
N VAL A 326 -11.73 6.99 0.01
CA VAL A 326 -11.88 7.84 -1.19
C VAL A 326 -13.25 7.70 -1.87
N LYS A 327 -14.18 7.01 -1.20
CA LYS A 327 -15.56 6.83 -1.64
C LYS A 327 -16.52 7.47 -0.62
N PRO A 328 -17.65 8.03 -1.07
CA PRO A 328 -18.65 8.65 -0.19
C PRO A 328 -19.28 7.64 0.76
N ILE A 329 -19.82 8.10 1.89
CA ILE A 329 -20.48 7.27 2.92
C ILE A 329 -21.62 6.45 2.29
N ARG A 330 -22.39 7.04 1.37
CA ARG A 330 -23.44 6.32 0.63
C ARG A 330 -22.90 5.07 -0.07
N TRP A 331 -21.78 5.19 -0.79
CA TRP A 331 -21.15 4.06 -1.48
C TRP A 331 -20.69 2.98 -0.49
N ILE A 332 -20.14 3.38 0.67
CA ILE A 332 -19.70 2.43 1.72
C ILE A 332 -20.91 1.70 2.32
N VAL A 333 -22.02 2.41 2.54
CA VAL A 333 -23.28 1.84 3.00
C VAL A 333 -23.85 0.85 1.98
N GLU A 334 -23.85 1.20 0.70
CA GLU A 334 -24.30 0.29 -0.37
C GLU A 334 -23.44 -0.97 -0.45
N LYS A 335 -22.13 -0.84 -0.23
CA LYS A 335 -21.22 -1.98 -0.14
C LYS A 335 -21.51 -2.86 1.07
N ALA A 336 -21.97 -2.27 2.18
CA ALA A 336 -22.42 -3.01 3.35
C ALA A 336 -23.74 -3.77 3.09
N GLY A 337 -24.57 -3.25 2.19
CA GLY A 337 -25.90 -3.75 1.84
C GLY A 337 -27.00 -2.78 2.29
N GLU A 338 -26.97 -2.35 3.55
CA GLU A 338 -27.89 -1.36 4.12
C GLU A 338 -27.24 -0.54 5.26
N PRO A 339 -27.83 0.60 5.69
CA PRO A 339 -27.22 1.46 6.71
C PRO A 339 -26.95 0.77 8.05
N GLN A 340 -27.81 -0.17 8.46
CA GLN A 340 -27.66 -0.90 9.71
C GLN A 340 -26.46 -1.88 9.64
N GLN A 341 -26.27 -2.56 8.51
CA GLN A 341 -25.12 -3.43 8.27
C GLN A 341 -23.80 -2.66 8.27
N PHE A 342 -23.77 -1.45 7.71
CA PHE A 342 -22.60 -0.57 7.83
C PHE A 342 -22.29 -0.21 9.28
N LEU A 343 -23.32 0.18 10.05
CA LEU A 343 -23.15 0.53 11.46
C LEU A 343 -22.65 -0.67 12.29
N ASP A 344 -23.18 -1.87 12.03
CA ASP A 344 -22.76 -3.09 12.71
C ASP A 344 -21.33 -3.48 12.35
N ALA A 345 -20.91 -3.29 11.10
CA ALA A 345 -19.52 -3.49 10.68
C ALA A 345 -18.58 -2.48 11.36
N VAL A 346 -18.94 -1.20 11.45
CA VAL A 346 -18.15 -0.20 12.19
C VAL A 346 -17.99 -0.60 13.66
N ARG A 347 -19.05 -1.12 14.28
CA ARG A 347 -19.00 -1.63 15.68
C ARG A 347 -18.12 -2.88 15.81
N ALA A 348 -18.24 -3.84 14.89
CA ALA A 348 -17.41 -5.03 14.88
C ALA A 348 -15.91 -4.67 14.70
N PHE A 349 -15.62 -3.73 13.79
CA PHE A 349 -14.28 -3.18 13.59
C PHE A 349 -13.76 -2.50 14.87
N ALA A 350 -14.60 -1.66 15.51
CA ALA A 350 -14.27 -1.03 16.79
C ALA A 350 -13.92 -2.06 17.86
N ALA A 351 -14.74 -3.10 18.02
CA ALA A 351 -14.52 -4.16 18.98
C ALA A 351 -13.23 -4.93 18.71
N GLY A 352 -12.94 -5.28 17.44
CA GLY A 352 -11.72 -5.97 17.04
C GLY A 352 -10.44 -5.18 17.33
N LYS A 353 -10.49 -3.84 17.18
CA LYS A 353 -9.37 -2.92 17.44
C LYS A 353 -9.38 -2.33 18.87
N LYS A 354 -10.38 -2.67 19.69
CA LYS A 354 -10.64 -2.16 21.05
C LYS A 354 -10.74 -0.63 21.10
N LEU A 355 -11.51 -0.06 20.17
CA LEU A 355 -11.69 1.38 20.03
C LEU A 355 -12.90 1.86 20.82
N ASP A 356 -12.76 3.02 21.45
CA ASP A 356 -13.83 3.72 22.15
C ASP A 356 -14.54 4.72 21.23
N VAL A 357 -13.83 5.27 20.24
CA VAL A 357 -14.40 6.11 19.17
C VAL A 357 -13.88 5.64 17.82
N VAL A 358 -14.78 5.48 16.85
CA VAL A 358 -14.44 5.27 15.45
C VAL A 358 -14.89 6.44 14.61
N VAL A 359 -14.01 6.92 13.75
CA VAL A 359 -14.26 7.97 12.78
C VAL A 359 -14.10 7.39 11.37
N VAL A 360 -15.13 7.50 10.54
CA VAL A 360 -15.03 7.24 9.10
C VAL A 360 -15.06 8.58 8.39
N MET A 361 -13.96 8.91 7.72
CA MET A 361 -13.78 10.17 7.01
C MET A 361 -13.62 9.91 5.52
N THR A 362 -14.44 10.55 4.70
CA THR A 362 -14.41 10.35 3.24
C THR A 362 -13.84 11.57 2.54
N SER A 363 -13.20 11.35 1.39
CA SER A 363 -12.81 12.42 0.48
C SER A 363 -12.92 11.98 -0.97
N PHE A 364 -13.77 12.63 -1.75
CA PHE A 364 -14.17 12.19 -3.07
C PHE A 364 -14.54 13.39 -3.94
N THR A 365 -14.76 13.14 -5.23
CA THR A 365 -15.27 14.14 -6.18
C THR A 365 -16.79 14.02 -6.24
N SER A 366 -17.51 15.13 -6.07
CA SER A 366 -18.97 15.20 -6.13
C SER A 366 -19.49 15.01 -7.56
N ALA A 367 -20.81 14.93 -7.72
CA ALA A 367 -21.46 14.93 -9.03
C ALA A 367 -21.23 16.22 -9.85
N GLU A 368 -20.76 17.29 -9.20
CA GLU A 368 -20.47 18.59 -9.81
C GLU A 368 -18.95 18.81 -10.01
N ASP A 369 -18.15 17.74 -9.97
CA ASP A 369 -16.69 17.75 -10.08
C ASP A 369 -15.97 18.54 -8.97
N GLU A 370 -16.61 18.71 -7.81
CA GLU A 370 -16.03 19.40 -6.65
C GLU A 370 -15.46 18.43 -5.62
N PHE A 371 -14.28 18.76 -5.09
CA PHE A 371 -13.68 17.99 -4.01
C PHE A 371 -14.50 18.12 -2.73
N SER A 372 -14.99 17.00 -2.21
CA SER A 372 -15.94 16.92 -1.10
C SER A 372 -15.43 16.04 0.04
N ARG A 373 -15.93 16.27 1.25
CA ARG A 373 -15.62 15.47 2.45
C ARG A 373 -16.87 15.21 3.28
N GLU A 374 -16.95 14.01 3.86
CA GLU A 374 -17.94 13.67 4.87
C GLU A 374 -17.25 13.14 6.12
N LEU A 375 -17.92 13.30 7.25
CA LEU A 375 -17.42 12.88 8.55
C LEU A 375 -18.49 12.09 9.29
N PHE A 376 -18.19 10.84 9.59
CA PHE A 376 -19.00 9.99 10.46
C PHE A 376 -18.21 9.71 11.74
N VAL A 377 -18.81 9.96 12.90
CA VAL A 377 -18.21 9.68 14.21
C VAL A 377 -19.16 8.81 15.02
N CYS A 378 -18.65 7.74 15.60
CA CYS A 378 -19.40 6.81 16.44
C CYS A 378 -18.63 6.54 17.74
N ALA A 379 -19.21 6.90 18.88
CA ALA A 379 -18.67 6.62 20.20
C ALA A 379 -19.32 5.35 20.76
N MET A 380 -18.48 4.40 21.20
CA MET A 380 -18.94 3.13 21.75
C MET A 380 -19.59 3.36 23.12
N SER A 381 -20.66 2.61 23.42
CA SER A 381 -21.57 2.87 24.55
C SER A 381 -20.94 2.62 25.92
N ASP A 382 -19.87 1.84 25.94
CA ASP A 382 -19.28 1.31 27.18
C ASP A 382 -18.28 2.31 27.80
N CYS A 383 -18.11 3.49 27.19
CA CYS A 383 -17.17 4.52 27.60
C CYS A 383 -17.84 5.91 27.62
N ASP A 384 -18.28 6.35 28.80
CA ASP A 384 -18.88 7.69 28.99
C ASP A 384 -17.94 8.82 28.55
N ALA A 385 -16.63 8.67 28.77
CA ALA A 385 -15.61 9.62 28.34
C ALA A 385 -15.56 9.75 26.81
N ALA A 386 -15.81 8.67 26.06
CA ALA A 386 -15.85 8.70 24.60
C ALA A 386 -17.01 9.55 24.07
N VAL A 387 -18.20 9.39 24.66
CA VAL A 387 -19.38 10.19 24.28
C VAL A 387 -19.15 11.67 24.60
N LYS A 388 -18.68 11.98 25.82
CA LYS A 388 -18.37 13.37 26.20
C LYS A 388 -17.31 14.00 25.30
N ALA A 389 -16.28 13.24 24.92
CA ALA A 389 -15.22 13.73 24.03
C ALA A 389 -15.77 14.03 22.64
N ALA A 390 -16.62 13.15 22.11
CA ALA A 390 -17.23 13.34 20.81
C ALA A 390 -18.20 14.54 20.78
N GLU A 391 -18.97 14.75 21.86
CA GLU A 391 -19.81 15.93 22.03
C GLU A 391 -18.98 17.22 22.12
N ALA A 392 -17.94 17.23 22.96
CA ALA A 392 -17.03 18.36 23.10
C ALA A 392 -16.31 18.68 21.78
N PHE A 393 -15.91 17.67 21.01
CA PHE A 393 -15.33 17.84 19.68
C PHE A 393 -16.30 18.57 18.74
N VAL A 394 -17.58 18.18 18.71
CA VAL A 394 -18.58 18.84 17.86
C VAL A 394 -18.77 20.30 18.29
N GLU A 395 -18.85 20.56 19.59
CA GLU A 395 -19.01 21.93 20.12
C GLU A 395 -17.81 22.83 19.79
N GLN A 396 -16.59 22.33 19.98
CA GLN A 396 -15.36 23.11 19.83
C GLN A 396 -14.92 23.26 18.37
N ALA A 397 -15.09 22.22 17.56
CA ALA A 397 -14.55 22.15 16.19
C ALA A 397 -15.60 22.24 15.09
N GLY A 398 -16.89 22.05 15.40
CA GLY A 398 -17.95 21.92 14.39
C GLY A 398 -18.04 23.11 13.44
N SER A 399 -17.96 24.34 13.97
CA SER A 399 -17.96 25.56 13.16
C SER A 399 -16.69 25.71 12.31
N HIS A 400 -15.51 25.36 12.86
CA HIS A 400 -14.24 25.43 12.14
C HIS A 400 -14.15 24.41 10.99
N LEU A 401 -14.72 23.23 11.19
CA LEU A 401 -14.78 22.15 10.20
C LEU A 401 -15.95 22.31 9.21
N GLY A 402 -16.89 23.22 9.48
CA GLY A 402 -18.08 23.40 8.66
C GLY A 402 -18.95 22.14 8.65
N LEU A 403 -19.20 21.56 9.82
CA LEU A 403 -20.02 20.35 9.96
C LEU A 403 -21.50 20.70 9.76
N GLU A 404 -22.01 20.34 8.59
CA GLU A 404 -23.40 20.54 8.21
C GLU A 404 -24.16 19.23 8.20
N ARG A 405 -25.49 19.33 8.27
CA ARG A 405 -26.39 18.19 8.17
C ARG A 405 -26.07 17.43 6.87
N TRP A 406 -25.76 16.14 6.99
CA TRP A 406 -25.39 15.34 5.84
C TRP A 406 -26.50 15.23 4.81
N SER A 407 -26.11 15.30 3.54
CA SER A 407 -26.87 14.96 2.35
C SER A 407 -25.89 14.43 1.30
N PRO A 408 -26.26 13.43 0.47
CA PRO A 408 -25.37 12.90 -0.56
C PRO A 408 -25.09 13.96 -1.62
N VAL A 409 -23.82 14.18 -1.94
CA VAL A 409 -23.37 15.11 -3.00
C VAL A 409 -22.71 14.38 -4.18
N ASP A 410 -22.57 13.06 -4.07
CA ASP A 410 -21.93 12.20 -5.07
C ASP A 410 -22.87 11.77 -6.20
N CYS A 411 -24.19 11.79 -5.98
CA CYS A 411 -25.19 11.56 -7.01
C CYS A 411 -26.56 12.12 -6.62
N LYS A 412 -27.51 12.14 -7.56
CA LYS A 412 -28.92 12.37 -7.25
C LYS A 412 -29.50 11.12 -6.58
N CYS A 413 -29.74 11.20 -5.28
CA CYS A 413 -30.27 10.10 -4.48
C CYS A 413 -31.75 10.33 -4.13
N PRO A 414 -32.61 9.30 -4.07
CA PRO A 414 -33.97 9.45 -3.57
C PRO A 414 -34.00 9.89 -2.10
N ASP A 415 -34.94 10.78 -1.74
CA ASP A 415 -35.12 11.28 -0.37
C ASP A 415 -35.28 10.15 0.66
N SER A 416 -35.87 9.01 0.26
CA SER A 416 -36.02 7.84 1.12
C SER A 416 -34.68 7.24 1.55
N THR A 417 -33.72 7.15 0.64
CA THR A 417 -32.38 6.59 0.92
C THR A 417 -31.56 7.55 1.77
N GLU A 418 -31.63 8.87 1.50
CA GLU A 418 -31.02 9.88 2.38
C GLU A 418 -31.59 9.76 3.80
N HIS A 419 -32.92 9.70 3.93
CA HIS A 419 -33.59 9.60 5.21
C HIS A 419 -33.19 8.34 5.98
N GLU A 420 -33.13 7.19 5.30
CA GLU A 420 -32.76 5.90 5.90
C GLU A 420 -31.33 5.92 6.44
N ILE A 421 -30.36 6.39 5.64
CA ILE A 421 -28.96 6.53 6.05
C ILE A 421 -28.87 7.43 7.29
N ARG A 422 -29.52 8.60 7.25
CA ARG A 422 -29.45 9.57 8.35
C ARG A 422 -30.13 9.08 9.61
N SER A 423 -31.33 8.52 9.50
CA SER A 423 -32.04 7.97 10.67
C SER A 423 -31.25 6.85 11.35
N THR A 424 -30.45 6.12 10.57
CA THR A 424 -29.61 5.04 11.08
C THR A 424 -28.28 5.54 11.64
N LEU A 425 -27.61 6.50 10.98
CA LEU A 425 -26.24 6.93 11.30
C LEU A 425 -26.16 8.24 12.11
N ASP A 426 -27.26 8.94 12.31
CA ASP A 426 -27.35 10.15 13.14
C ASP A 426 -28.35 9.92 14.28
N GLY A 427 -27.83 9.70 15.49
CA GLY A 427 -28.67 9.46 16.65
C GLY A 427 -27.92 9.11 17.93
N ASN A 428 -28.69 8.91 19.00
CA ASN A 428 -28.18 8.55 20.33
C ASN A 428 -28.62 7.16 20.79
N SER A 429 -29.47 6.47 20.02
CA SER A 429 -30.01 5.16 20.40
C SER A 429 -28.92 4.08 20.32
N GLY A 430 -28.65 3.40 21.42
CA GLY A 430 -27.57 2.42 21.55
C GLY A 430 -26.19 3.08 21.70
N HIS A 431 -25.80 3.87 20.70
CA HIS A 431 -24.50 4.55 20.65
C HIS A 431 -24.68 5.99 20.16
N TRP A 432 -23.89 6.91 20.72
CA TRP A 432 -23.79 8.26 20.18
C TRP A 432 -23.08 8.20 18.83
N ARG A 433 -23.73 8.76 17.81
CA ARG A 433 -23.21 8.78 16.44
C ARG A 433 -23.77 9.94 15.65
N ARG A 434 -22.97 10.46 14.75
CA ARG A 434 -23.31 11.62 13.93
C ARG A 434 -22.65 11.50 12.57
N LEU A 435 -23.36 11.98 11.56
CA LEU A 435 -22.93 12.01 10.18
C LEU A 435 -23.08 13.43 9.63
N TRP A 436 -22.02 13.96 9.03
CA TRP A 436 -21.98 15.31 8.50
C TRP A 436 -21.42 15.38 7.09
N LEU A 437 -21.88 16.38 6.35
CA LEU A 437 -21.12 16.96 5.25
C LEU A 437 -20.11 17.95 5.85
N GLN A 438 -18.84 17.86 5.47
CA GLN A 438 -17.78 18.72 5.99
C GLN A 438 -17.42 19.78 4.94
N THR A 439 -17.95 21.00 5.08
CA THR A 439 -17.78 22.06 4.07
C THR A 439 -16.39 22.68 4.08
N ASN A 440 -15.64 22.60 5.19
CA ASN A 440 -14.21 22.89 5.17
C ASN A 440 -13.44 21.70 4.58
N THR A 441 -13.39 21.62 3.25
CA THR A 441 -12.77 20.51 2.52
C THR A 441 -11.24 20.50 2.60
N THR A 442 -10.62 21.57 3.10
CA THR A 442 -9.16 21.58 3.37
C THR A 442 -8.80 20.76 4.60
N ALA A 443 -9.72 20.61 5.56
CA ALA A 443 -9.47 19.92 6.82
C ALA A 443 -9.43 18.39 6.63
N SER A 444 -8.23 17.81 6.53
CA SER A 444 -8.03 16.35 6.43
C SER A 444 -7.95 15.69 7.81
N ARG A 445 -7.75 14.36 7.87
CA ARG A 445 -7.42 13.63 9.12
C ARG A 445 -6.29 14.30 9.92
N LYS A 446 -5.32 14.94 9.24
CA LYS A 446 -4.22 15.68 9.90
C LYS A 446 -4.69 16.89 10.72
N GLN A 447 -5.88 17.42 10.45
CA GLN A 447 -6.51 18.51 11.20
C GLN A 447 -7.63 18.00 12.10
N VAL A 448 -8.46 17.07 11.62
CA VAL A 448 -9.60 16.52 12.39
C VAL A 448 -9.13 15.67 13.57
N ALA A 449 -8.13 14.79 13.38
CA ALA A 449 -7.68 13.90 14.46
C ALA A 449 -7.10 14.67 15.66
N PRO A 450 -6.22 15.69 15.49
CA PRO A 450 -5.79 16.52 16.61
C PRO A 450 -6.93 17.22 17.36
N LEU A 451 -7.98 17.67 16.67
CA LEU A 451 -9.13 18.33 17.30
C LEU A 451 -9.91 17.36 18.20
N LEU A 452 -10.19 16.15 17.73
CA LEU A 452 -10.86 15.12 18.54
C LEU A 452 -9.98 14.65 19.71
N ARG A 453 -8.67 14.50 19.48
CA ARG A 453 -7.70 14.15 20.54
C ARG A 453 -7.65 15.22 21.63
N ASN A 454 -7.62 16.49 21.24
CA ASN A 454 -7.65 17.61 22.18
C ASN A 454 -8.96 17.64 22.98
N ALA A 455 -10.10 17.31 22.35
CA ALA A 455 -11.38 17.21 23.06
C ALA A 455 -11.32 16.14 24.16
N VAL A 456 -10.74 14.95 23.90
CA VAL A 456 -10.48 13.92 24.93
C VAL A 456 -9.57 14.45 26.03
N ALA A 457 -8.43 15.04 25.66
CA ALA A 457 -7.44 15.53 26.62
C ALA A 457 -7.99 16.66 27.53
N SER A 458 -9.00 17.39 27.06
CA SER A 458 -9.65 18.49 27.78
C SER A 458 -10.79 18.07 28.71
N LEU A 459 -11.26 16.82 28.62
CA LEU A 459 -12.19 16.24 29.59
C LEU A 459 -11.54 16.11 30.97
#